data_AF-A0A947PU78-F1
#
_entry.id   AF-A0A947PU78-F1
#
_cell.length_a   1.000
_cell.length_b   1.000
_cell.length_c   1.000
_cell.angle_alpha   90.00
_cell.angle_beta   90.00
_cell.angle_gamma   90.00
#
_symmetry.space_group_name_H-M   'P 1'
#
loop_
_entity.id
_entity.type
_entity.pdbx_description
1 polymer ?
#
loop_
_entity_poly.entity_id
_entity_poly.type
_entity_poly.pdbx_seq_one_letter_code
_entity_poly.pdbx_strand_id
1 'polypeptide(L)'
;CAHPNFSMGRKISVDSATMMNKALEVIEARWLFDLHPDQIKVVIHPQQIIHSMVQFKDASILAQLGTPDMRVPIACGLAWPERIDSGASKLDFSALTALAFEDADAVRFPGLHLSWQALKAAEGTTAVLNAANEVAVGAFLRGRLRFDHIHAVNLATLEAVSPSKPDSLEALLDLDAQARSAAEQAAGLLVA
;
A
#
# COMPACT_ATOMS: atom_id res chain seq x y z
N CYS A 1 11.57 11.64 8.14
CA CYS A 1 10.25 11.43 7.49
C CYS A 1 9.21 11.47 8.60
N ALA A 2 8.20 12.33 8.48
CA ALA A 2 7.12 12.44 9.45
C ALA A 2 5.79 12.20 8.72
N HIS A 3 4.95 11.31 9.24
CA HIS A 3 3.60 11.09 8.73
C HIS A 3 2.61 11.87 9.59
N PRO A 4 1.58 12.52 9.03
CA PRO A 4 0.70 13.42 9.80
C PRO A 4 -0.07 12.73 10.92
N ASN A 5 -0.39 11.45 10.78
CA ASN A 5 -1.36 10.76 11.65
C ASN A 5 -0.83 9.49 12.35
N PHE A 6 0.34 8.99 11.97
CA PHE A 6 0.87 7.73 12.51
C PHE A 6 2.38 7.82 12.77
N SER A 7 2.84 7.25 13.88
CA SER A 7 4.28 7.03 14.12
C SER A 7 4.68 5.70 13.49
N MET A 8 5.33 5.74 12.32
CA MET A 8 5.66 4.55 11.53
C MET A 8 7.13 4.53 11.14
N GLY A 9 7.63 3.36 10.75
CA GLY A 9 8.97 3.20 10.20
C GLY A 9 9.20 4.09 8.97
N ARG A 10 10.47 4.42 8.69
CA ARG A 10 10.85 5.35 7.59
C ARG A 10 10.32 4.90 6.23
N LYS A 11 10.36 3.60 5.91
CA LYS A 11 9.88 3.04 4.63
C LYS A 11 8.39 3.30 4.44
N ILE A 12 7.57 2.92 5.43
CA ILE A 12 6.11 3.11 5.39
C ILE A 12 5.75 4.59 5.30
N SER A 13 6.53 5.47 5.94
CA SER A 13 6.32 6.92 5.82
C SER A 13 6.53 7.42 4.39
N VAL A 14 7.53 6.90 3.66
CA VAL A 14 7.73 7.24 2.24
C VAL A 14 6.62 6.65 1.37
N ASP A 15 6.26 5.39 1.61
CA ASP A 15 5.19 4.71 0.90
C ASP A 15 3.83 5.40 1.08
N SER A 16 3.58 5.97 2.26
CA SER A 16 2.37 6.75 2.52
C SER A 16 2.40 8.06 1.73
N ALA A 17 3.56 8.71 1.63
CA ALA A 17 3.72 9.94 0.86
C ALA A 17 3.56 9.72 -0.67
N THR A 18 3.95 8.55 -1.19
CA THR A 18 3.79 8.18 -2.60
C THR A 18 2.47 7.45 -2.90
N MET A 19 1.67 7.16 -1.88
CA MET A 19 0.54 6.21 -1.89
C MET A 19 0.89 4.77 -2.32
N MET A 20 2.18 4.40 -2.35
CA MET A 20 2.57 3.00 -2.52
C MET A 20 2.12 2.12 -1.35
N ASN A 21 1.97 2.67 -0.15
CA ASN A 21 1.39 1.92 0.98
C ASN A 21 -0.03 1.47 0.62
N LYS A 22 -0.84 2.40 0.11
CA LYS A 22 -2.21 2.11 -0.34
C LYS A 22 -2.23 1.19 -1.56
N ALA A 23 -1.25 1.29 -2.46
CA ALA A 23 -1.10 0.38 -3.60
C ALA A 23 -0.86 -1.08 -3.14
N LEU A 24 -0.02 -1.28 -2.13
CA LEU A 24 0.23 -2.59 -1.54
C LEU A 24 -1.02 -3.11 -0.80
N GLU A 25 -1.73 -2.25 -0.07
CA GLU A 25 -2.99 -2.60 0.59
C GLU A 25 -4.10 -3.00 -0.42
N VAL A 26 -4.11 -2.43 -1.64
CA VAL A 26 -5.01 -2.90 -2.72
C VAL A 26 -4.69 -4.35 -3.11
N ILE A 27 -3.39 -4.68 -3.25
CA ILE A 27 -2.95 -6.04 -3.55
C ILE A 27 -3.27 -6.98 -2.38
N GLU A 28 -3.06 -6.56 -1.15
CA GLU A 28 -3.41 -7.34 0.05
C GLU A 28 -4.91 -7.60 0.12
N ALA A 29 -5.75 -6.59 -0.08
CA ALA A 29 -7.21 -6.73 -0.04
C ALA A 29 -7.72 -7.71 -1.12
N ARG A 30 -7.12 -7.71 -2.31
CA ARG A 30 -7.38 -8.69 -3.37
C ARG A 30 -7.24 -10.12 -2.85
N TRP A 31 -6.15 -10.40 -2.14
CA TRP A 31 -5.82 -11.75 -1.68
C TRP A 31 -6.54 -12.14 -0.38
N LEU A 32 -6.58 -11.25 0.60
CA LEU A 32 -7.17 -11.52 1.92
C LEU A 32 -8.69 -11.72 1.85
N PHE A 33 -9.37 -11.01 0.95
CA PHE A 33 -10.83 -11.03 0.86
C PHE A 33 -11.35 -11.67 -0.44
N ASP A 34 -10.46 -12.25 -1.25
CA ASP A 34 -10.76 -12.85 -2.56
C ASP A 34 -11.63 -11.95 -3.48
N LEU A 35 -11.25 -10.67 -3.59
CA LEU A 35 -11.99 -9.67 -4.36
C LEU A 35 -11.42 -9.51 -5.76
N HIS A 36 -12.19 -9.46 -6.83
CA HIS A 36 -11.65 -9.04 -8.12
C HIS A 36 -11.11 -7.58 -8.05
N PRO A 37 -10.02 -7.21 -8.76
CA PRO A 37 -9.42 -5.87 -8.61
C PRO A 37 -10.36 -4.68 -8.88
N ASP A 38 -11.39 -4.85 -9.71
CA ASP A 38 -12.41 -3.82 -9.97
C ASP A 38 -13.43 -3.65 -8.83
N GLN A 39 -13.47 -4.57 -7.88
CA GLN A 39 -14.28 -4.48 -6.65
C GLN A 39 -13.58 -3.66 -5.56
N ILE A 40 -12.32 -3.26 -5.77
CA ILE A 40 -11.52 -2.50 -4.81
C ILE A 40 -11.49 -1.03 -5.24
N LYS A 41 -12.10 -0.16 -4.43
CA LYS A 41 -12.06 1.29 -4.62
C LYS A 41 -11.19 1.94 -3.55
N VAL A 42 -10.25 2.78 -3.97
CA VAL A 42 -9.48 3.64 -3.07
C VAL A 42 -10.15 5.01 -2.98
N VAL A 43 -10.32 5.48 -1.77
CA VAL A 43 -10.76 6.85 -1.44
C VAL A 43 -9.76 7.45 -0.46
N ILE A 44 -9.47 8.74 -0.59
CA ILE A 44 -8.67 9.47 0.38
C ILE A 44 -9.62 9.99 1.46
N HIS A 45 -9.30 9.66 2.72
CA HIS A 45 -10.01 10.13 3.90
C HIS A 45 -9.01 10.81 4.85
N PRO A 46 -8.82 12.14 4.78
CA PRO A 46 -7.73 12.82 5.49
C PRO A 46 -7.82 12.70 7.02
N GLN A 47 -9.03 12.57 7.57
CA GLN A 47 -9.26 12.54 9.02
C GLN A 47 -8.91 11.18 9.64
N GLN A 48 -8.83 10.11 8.84
CA GLN A 48 -8.47 8.75 9.28
C GLN A 48 -9.30 8.25 10.48
N ILE A 49 -10.58 8.60 10.51
CA ILE A 49 -11.55 8.09 11.48
C ILE A 49 -12.26 6.84 10.94
N ILE A 50 -12.59 6.84 9.65
CA ILE A 50 -13.07 5.66 8.94
C ILE A 50 -11.86 4.92 8.36
N HIS A 51 -11.62 3.70 8.84
CA HIS A 51 -10.41 2.94 8.50
C HIS A 51 -10.57 2.11 7.22
N SER A 52 -11.81 1.70 6.90
CA SER A 52 -12.22 1.13 5.60
C SER A 52 -13.73 0.87 5.60
N MET A 53 -14.27 0.51 4.44
CA MET A 53 -15.70 0.29 4.22
C MET A 53 -15.92 -0.93 3.32
N VAL A 54 -17.08 -1.59 3.48
CA VAL A 54 -17.53 -2.70 2.63
C VAL A 54 -18.93 -2.40 2.13
N GLN A 55 -19.11 -2.46 0.80
CA GLN A 55 -20.41 -2.32 0.16
C GLN A 55 -21.04 -3.70 -0.09
N PHE A 56 -22.30 -3.85 0.29
CA PHE A 56 -23.07 -5.08 0.09
C PHE A 56 -23.99 -4.98 -1.13
N LYS A 57 -24.56 -6.13 -1.54
CA LYS A 57 -25.41 -6.24 -2.74
C LYS A 57 -26.68 -5.39 -2.69
N ASP A 58 -27.17 -5.07 -1.50
CA ASP A 58 -28.31 -4.18 -1.25
C ASP A 58 -27.93 -2.69 -1.25
N ALA A 59 -26.69 -2.37 -1.65
CA ALA A 59 -26.07 -1.06 -1.63
C ALA A 59 -25.82 -0.46 -0.22
N SER A 60 -26.04 -1.23 0.85
CA SER A 60 -25.63 -0.82 2.19
C SER A 60 -24.10 -0.81 2.32
N ILE A 61 -23.59 0.10 3.15
CA ILE A 61 -22.16 0.21 3.44
C ILE A 61 -21.96 0.03 4.93
N LEU A 62 -21.09 -0.90 5.30
CA LEU A 62 -20.57 -1.02 6.66
C LEU A 62 -19.17 -0.42 6.71
N ALA A 63 -18.94 0.44 7.70
CA ALA A 63 -17.67 1.11 7.93
C ALA A 63 -17.18 0.78 9.35
N GLN A 64 -15.87 0.58 9.50
CA GLN A 64 -15.26 0.53 10.83
C GLN A 64 -14.65 1.90 11.14
N LEU A 65 -15.06 2.45 12.29
CA LEU A 65 -14.61 3.74 12.80
C LEU A 65 -13.81 3.58 14.08
N GLY A 66 -12.80 4.41 14.26
CA GLY A 66 -12.03 4.48 15.50
C GLY A 66 -11.03 5.62 15.50
N THR A 67 -10.35 5.80 16.63
CA THR A 67 -9.13 6.61 16.66
C THR A 67 -8.05 5.94 15.79
N PRO A 68 -7.10 6.71 15.20
CA PRO A 68 -5.99 6.16 14.41
C PRO A 68 -4.94 5.53 15.35
N ASP A 69 -5.32 4.40 15.97
CA ASP A 69 -4.53 3.70 16.97
C ASP A 69 -4.46 2.20 16.66
N MET A 70 -3.25 1.72 16.38
CA MET A 70 -2.99 0.33 16.00
C MET A 70 -3.32 -0.68 17.11
N ARG A 71 -3.47 -0.25 18.37
CA ARG A 71 -3.88 -1.15 19.46
C ARG A 71 -5.25 -1.76 19.21
N VAL A 72 -6.16 -1.03 18.52
CA VAL A 72 -7.51 -1.53 18.20
C VAL A 72 -7.48 -2.71 17.23
N PRO A 73 -6.89 -2.62 16.02
CA PRO A 73 -6.81 -3.75 15.11
C PRO A 73 -5.96 -4.90 15.66
N ILE A 74 -4.90 -4.63 16.43
CA ILE A 74 -4.10 -5.67 17.09
C ILE A 74 -4.95 -6.46 18.10
N ALA A 75 -5.68 -5.76 18.98
CA ALA A 75 -6.57 -6.40 19.96
C ALA A 75 -7.67 -7.23 19.27
N CYS A 76 -8.22 -6.72 18.16
CA CYS A 76 -9.19 -7.45 17.34
C CYS A 76 -8.60 -8.74 16.78
N GLY A 77 -7.38 -8.70 16.22
CA GLY A 77 -6.72 -9.89 15.66
C GLY A 77 -6.38 -10.94 16.72
N LEU A 78 -6.02 -10.52 17.94
CA LEU A 78 -5.67 -11.43 19.04
C LEU A 78 -6.87 -12.11 19.71
N ALA A 79 -8.05 -11.50 19.64
CA ALA A 79 -9.23 -11.94 20.38
C ALA A 79 -10.40 -12.38 19.51
N TRP A 80 -10.27 -12.37 18.18
CA TRP A 80 -11.37 -12.73 17.29
C TRP A 80 -11.86 -14.17 17.53
N PRO A 81 -13.18 -14.44 17.59
CA PRO A 81 -14.30 -13.54 17.29
C PRO A 81 -14.78 -12.66 18.46
N GLU A 82 -14.26 -12.85 19.67
CA GLU A 82 -14.55 -12.03 20.84
C GLU A 82 -13.86 -10.66 20.78
N ARG A 83 -13.97 -9.89 21.88
CA ARG A 83 -13.31 -8.59 22.05
C ARG A 83 -12.58 -8.54 23.39
N ILE A 84 -11.40 -7.93 23.37
CA ILE A 84 -10.62 -7.57 24.57
C ILE A 84 -10.40 -6.06 24.61
N ASP A 85 -10.05 -5.53 25.78
CA ASP A 85 -9.63 -4.13 25.90
C ASP A 85 -8.31 -3.91 25.13
N SER A 86 -8.28 -2.83 24.34
CA SER A 86 -7.10 -2.41 23.59
C SER A 86 -6.31 -1.31 24.31
N GLY A 87 -6.91 -0.63 25.29
CA GLY A 87 -6.36 0.57 25.92
C GLY A 87 -6.33 1.81 25.02
N ALA A 88 -6.93 1.76 23.82
CA ALA A 88 -7.08 2.92 22.94
C ALA A 88 -8.14 3.89 23.47
N SER A 89 -7.96 5.18 23.19
CA SER A 89 -8.94 6.21 23.54
C SER A 89 -10.25 6.00 22.78
N LYS A 90 -11.37 6.25 23.46
CA LYS A 90 -12.71 6.21 22.86
C LYS A 90 -12.85 7.35 21.85
N LEU A 91 -13.55 7.07 20.74
CA LEU A 91 -13.91 8.08 19.75
C LEU A 91 -15.02 8.98 20.32
N ASP A 92 -14.80 10.29 20.34
CA ASP A 92 -15.80 11.29 20.71
C ASP A 92 -16.35 11.99 19.47
N PHE A 93 -17.59 11.63 19.09
CA PHE A 93 -18.26 12.20 17.93
C PHE A 93 -18.54 13.70 18.05
N SER A 94 -18.67 14.23 19.28
CA SER A 94 -18.94 15.65 19.51
C SER A 94 -17.71 16.54 19.23
N ALA A 95 -16.52 15.94 19.25
CA ALA A 95 -15.24 16.61 18.99
C ALA A 95 -14.71 16.38 17.56
N LEU A 96 -15.44 15.64 16.72
CA LEU A 96 -15.00 15.34 15.36
C LEU A 96 -15.08 16.57 14.45
N THR A 97 -14.07 16.71 13.61
CA THR A 97 -14.13 17.60 12.44
C THR A 97 -14.96 16.95 11.32
N ALA A 98 -15.29 17.73 10.29
CA ALA A 98 -15.99 17.20 9.13
C ALA A 98 -15.22 16.04 8.49
N LEU A 99 -15.91 14.91 8.30
CA LEU A 99 -15.37 13.77 7.56
C LEU A 99 -15.48 14.06 6.07
N ALA A 100 -14.35 14.01 5.37
CA ALA A 100 -14.26 14.27 3.94
C ALA A 100 -13.72 13.04 3.21
N PHE A 101 -14.14 12.91 1.95
CA PHE A 101 -13.69 11.89 1.03
C PHE A 101 -13.37 12.53 -0.31
N GLU A 102 -12.26 12.13 -0.92
CA GLU A 102 -11.87 12.54 -2.27
C GLU A 102 -11.29 11.35 -3.03
N ASP A 103 -11.39 11.40 -4.36
CA ASP A 103 -10.75 10.40 -5.21
C ASP A 103 -9.22 10.62 -5.24
N ALA A 104 -8.46 9.53 -5.39
CA ALA A 104 -7.00 9.63 -5.49
C ALA A 104 -6.59 10.11 -6.89
N ASP A 105 -5.89 11.24 -6.95
CA ASP A 105 -5.39 11.82 -8.20
C ASP A 105 -4.27 10.97 -8.81
N ALA A 106 -4.51 10.46 -10.02
CA ALA A 106 -3.59 9.59 -10.76
C ALA A 106 -2.28 10.28 -11.18
N VAL A 107 -2.31 11.59 -11.41
CA VAL A 107 -1.13 12.40 -11.76
C VAL A 107 -0.29 12.66 -10.51
N ARG A 108 -0.94 12.93 -9.39
CA ARG A 108 -0.27 13.16 -8.10
C ARG A 108 0.30 11.88 -7.50
N PHE A 109 -0.41 10.76 -7.66
CA PHE A 109 -0.08 9.47 -7.04
C PHE A 109 0.02 8.34 -8.08
N PRO A 110 0.94 8.44 -9.05
CA PRO A 110 1.01 7.50 -10.17
C PRO A 110 1.38 6.08 -9.72
N GLY A 111 2.10 5.94 -8.60
CA GLY A 111 2.42 4.64 -8.01
C GLY A 111 1.20 3.85 -7.55
N LEU A 112 0.13 4.52 -7.13
CA LEU A 112 -1.10 3.89 -6.67
C LEU A 112 -1.68 2.96 -7.76
N HIS A 113 -1.71 3.43 -9.00
CA HIS A 113 -2.33 2.69 -10.11
C HIS A 113 -1.51 1.50 -10.61
N LEU A 114 -0.22 1.42 -10.25
CA LEU A 114 0.60 0.24 -10.55
C LEU A 114 0.05 -1.02 -9.88
N SER A 115 -0.68 -0.90 -8.76
CA SER A 115 -1.30 -2.06 -8.09
C SER A 115 -2.30 -2.78 -8.99
N TRP A 116 -3.27 -2.07 -9.59
CA TRP A 116 -4.24 -2.69 -10.51
C TRP A 116 -3.58 -3.20 -11.80
N GLN A 117 -2.52 -2.54 -12.28
CA GLN A 117 -1.77 -3.03 -13.44
C GLN A 117 -1.08 -4.35 -13.11
N ALA A 118 -0.38 -4.42 -11.97
CA ALA A 118 0.30 -5.63 -11.50
C ALA A 118 -0.69 -6.78 -11.23
N LEU A 119 -1.86 -6.48 -10.66
CA LEU A 119 -2.91 -7.48 -10.39
C LEU A 119 -3.56 -8.06 -11.66
N LYS A 120 -3.52 -7.32 -12.78
CA LYS A 120 -4.04 -7.78 -14.08
C LYS A 120 -2.96 -8.40 -14.98
N ALA A 121 -1.71 -8.31 -14.57
CA ALA A 121 -0.56 -8.83 -15.31
C ALA A 121 -0.28 -10.30 -14.97
N ALA A 122 0.86 -10.81 -15.41
CA ALA A 122 1.28 -12.18 -15.13
C ALA A 122 1.43 -12.42 -13.61
N GLU A 123 1.15 -13.64 -13.18
CA GLU A 123 1.36 -14.04 -11.79
C GLU A 123 2.82 -13.85 -11.38
N GLY A 124 3.04 -13.18 -10.24
CA GLY A 124 4.35 -12.74 -9.77
C GLY A 124 4.64 -11.25 -10.01
N THR A 125 3.88 -10.54 -10.83
CA THR A 125 4.13 -9.11 -11.11
C THR A 125 4.00 -8.24 -9.87
N THR A 126 3.13 -8.60 -8.92
CA THR A 126 3.02 -7.91 -7.62
C THR A 126 4.28 -8.06 -6.76
N ALA A 127 4.99 -9.18 -6.84
CA ALA A 127 6.27 -9.38 -6.16
C ALA A 127 7.36 -8.49 -6.77
N VAL A 128 7.39 -8.39 -8.11
CA VAL A 128 8.27 -7.46 -8.83
C VAL A 128 8.03 -6.02 -8.38
N LEU A 129 6.77 -5.59 -8.29
CA LEU A 129 6.41 -4.25 -7.82
C LEU A 129 6.89 -3.99 -6.38
N ASN A 130 6.71 -4.95 -5.48
CA ASN A 130 7.17 -4.80 -4.09
C ASN A 130 8.70 -4.64 -4.02
N ALA A 131 9.43 -5.54 -4.70
CA ALA A 131 10.89 -5.54 -4.74
C ALA A 131 11.43 -4.22 -5.32
N ALA A 132 10.84 -3.75 -6.43
CA ALA A 132 11.20 -2.49 -7.06
C ALA A 132 11.00 -1.30 -6.10
N ASN A 133 9.85 -1.26 -5.42
CA ASN A 133 9.53 -0.18 -4.49
C ASN A 133 10.47 -0.17 -3.27
N GLU A 134 10.84 -1.33 -2.74
CA GLU A 134 11.83 -1.40 -1.65
C GLU A 134 13.19 -0.83 -2.06
N VAL A 135 13.67 -1.16 -3.27
CA VAL A 135 14.93 -0.62 -3.80
C VAL A 135 14.83 0.89 -4.01
N ALA A 136 13.76 1.36 -4.66
CA ALA A 136 13.55 2.77 -4.97
C ALA A 136 13.45 3.63 -3.69
N VAL A 137 12.63 3.20 -2.73
CA VAL A 137 12.49 3.89 -1.43
C VAL A 137 13.81 3.83 -0.65
N GLY A 138 14.50 2.70 -0.67
CA GLY A 138 15.83 2.57 -0.06
C GLY A 138 16.84 3.56 -0.64
N ALA A 139 16.86 3.73 -1.96
CA ALA A 139 17.71 4.69 -2.65
C ALA A 139 17.36 6.14 -2.27
N PHE A 140 16.06 6.48 -2.25
CA PHE A 140 15.58 7.80 -1.81
C PHE A 140 15.98 8.10 -0.35
N LEU A 141 15.77 7.14 0.57
CA LEU A 141 16.11 7.30 1.99
C LEU A 141 17.62 7.46 2.25
N ARG A 142 18.47 7.02 1.31
CA ARG A 142 19.93 7.20 1.31
C ARG A 142 20.40 8.43 0.53
N GLY A 143 19.48 9.25 0.02
CA GLY A 143 19.81 10.45 -0.77
C GLY A 143 20.39 10.14 -2.16
N ARG A 144 20.13 8.94 -2.70
CA ARG A 144 20.64 8.50 -4.02
C ARG A 144 19.57 8.52 -5.11
N LEU A 145 18.33 8.87 -4.77
CA LEU A 145 17.22 8.96 -5.71
C LEU A 145 16.32 10.12 -5.26
N ARG A 146 15.76 10.87 -6.20
CA ARG A 146 14.76 11.90 -5.89
C ARG A 146 13.40 11.25 -5.59
N PHE A 147 12.56 11.95 -4.82
CA PHE A 147 11.24 11.44 -4.43
C PHE A 147 10.34 11.16 -5.64
N ASP A 148 10.32 12.07 -6.62
CA ASP A 148 9.56 11.97 -7.86
C ASP A 148 10.05 10.85 -8.80
N HIS A 149 11.27 10.33 -8.59
CA HIS A 149 11.82 9.23 -9.38
C HIS A 149 11.45 7.84 -8.85
N ILE A 150 10.83 7.72 -7.67
CA ILE A 150 10.42 6.41 -7.10
C ILE A 150 9.46 5.69 -8.05
N HIS A 151 8.47 6.41 -8.60
CA HIS A 151 7.53 5.84 -9.57
C HIS A 151 8.24 5.37 -10.84
N ALA A 152 9.19 6.16 -11.36
CA ALA A 152 9.92 5.84 -12.58
C ALA A 152 10.74 4.54 -12.44
N VAL A 153 11.37 4.33 -11.28
CA VAL A 153 12.07 3.06 -10.99
C VAL A 153 11.09 1.90 -10.95
N ASN A 154 9.97 2.04 -10.22
CA ASN A 154 8.96 0.99 -10.13
C ASN A 154 8.42 0.59 -11.51
N LEU A 155 8.10 1.57 -12.36
CA LEU A 155 7.62 1.34 -13.71
C LEU A 155 8.69 0.66 -14.59
N ALA A 156 9.91 1.17 -14.60
CA ALA A 156 11.00 0.59 -15.38
C ALA A 156 11.31 -0.86 -14.97
N THR A 157 11.22 -1.19 -13.68
CA THR A 157 11.40 -2.58 -13.22
C THR A 157 10.25 -3.49 -13.67
N LEU A 158 9.01 -3.01 -13.62
CA LEU A 158 7.85 -3.74 -14.14
C LEU A 158 7.94 -4.01 -15.65
N GLU A 159 8.52 -3.08 -16.41
CA GLU A 159 8.75 -3.24 -17.85
C GLU A 159 9.91 -4.20 -18.16
N ALA A 160 10.95 -4.22 -17.32
CA ALA A 160 12.15 -5.02 -17.54
C ALA A 160 12.02 -6.48 -17.07
N VAL A 161 11.19 -6.75 -16.06
CA VAL A 161 11.10 -8.08 -15.42
C VAL A 161 9.73 -8.70 -15.68
N SER A 162 9.72 -9.74 -16.51
CA SER A 162 8.54 -10.56 -16.76
C SER A 162 8.57 -11.83 -15.89
N PRO A 163 7.66 -11.98 -14.91
CA PRO A 163 7.58 -13.19 -14.10
C PRO A 163 7.24 -14.42 -14.94
N SER A 164 7.88 -15.54 -14.63
CA SER A 164 7.59 -16.85 -15.23
C SER A 164 6.66 -17.70 -14.35
N LYS A 165 5.65 -17.08 -13.71
CA LYS A 165 4.71 -17.73 -12.79
C LYS A 165 5.43 -18.54 -11.69
N PRO A 166 5.95 -17.89 -10.63
CA PRO A 166 6.65 -18.59 -9.56
C PRO A 166 5.71 -19.58 -8.85
N ASP A 167 6.09 -20.84 -8.78
CA ASP A 167 5.29 -21.95 -8.20
C ASP A 167 5.89 -22.52 -6.90
N SER A 168 6.99 -21.94 -6.44
CA SER A 168 7.70 -22.30 -5.21
C SER A 168 8.21 -21.05 -4.48
N LEU A 169 8.60 -21.24 -3.22
CA LEU A 169 9.24 -20.18 -2.44
C LEU A 169 10.56 -19.76 -3.08
N GLU A 170 11.34 -20.74 -3.55
CA GLU A 170 12.63 -20.52 -4.21
C GLU A 170 12.45 -19.70 -5.48
N ALA A 171 11.47 -20.05 -6.33
CA ALA A 171 11.16 -19.29 -7.54
C ALA A 171 10.73 -17.84 -7.23
N LEU A 172 10.01 -17.63 -6.12
CA LEU A 172 9.60 -16.30 -5.68
C LEU A 172 10.78 -15.46 -5.17
N LEU A 173 11.70 -16.09 -4.42
CA LEU A 173 12.93 -15.44 -3.94
C LEU A 173 13.87 -15.09 -5.11
N ASP A 174 13.98 -15.96 -6.11
CA ASP A 174 14.74 -15.69 -7.33
C ASP A 174 14.13 -14.53 -8.13
N LEU A 175 12.80 -14.47 -8.23
CA LEU A 175 12.10 -13.36 -8.87
C LEU A 175 12.31 -12.03 -8.12
N ASP A 176 12.25 -12.04 -6.79
CA ASP A 176 12.56 -10.87 -5.96
C ASP A 176 14.00 -10.39 -6.20
N ALA A 177 14.98 -11.30 -6.22
CA ALA A 177 16.38 -10.96 -6.48
C ALA A 177 16.59 -10.36 -7.88
N GLN A 178 15.94 -10.92 -8.91
CA GLN A 178 15.96 -10.38 -10.27
C GLN A 178 15.33 -8.99 -10.35
N ALA A 179 14.18 -8.80 -9.71
CA ALA A 179 13.50 -7.51 -9.65
C ALA A 179 14.35 -6.45 -8.94
N ARG A 180 15.02 -6.79 -7.84
CA ARG A 180 15.93 -5.88 -7.13
C ARG A 180 17.10 -5.46 -8.00
N SER A 181 17.74 -6.40 -8.69
CA SER A 181 18.85 -6.11 -9.60
C SER A 181 18.43 -5.15 -10.73
N ALA A 182 17.28 -5.39 -11.34
CA ALA A 182 16.72 -4.50 -12.37
C ALA A 182 16.38 -3.11 -11.81
N ALA A 183 15.81 -3.04 -10.60
CA ALA A 183 15.49 -1.78 -9.93
C ALA A 183 16.75 -0.97 -9.57
N GLU A 184 17.83 -1.63 -9.14
CA GLU A 184 19.10 -0.97 -8.86
C GLU A 184 19.72 -0.36 -10.13
N GLN A 185 19.66 -1.08 -11.25
CA GLN A 185 20.09 -0.57 -12.56
C GLN A 185 19.25 0.63 -12.99
N ALA A 186 17.91 0.53 -12.91
CA ALA A 186 17.00 1.62 -13.26
C ALA A 186 17.21 2.86 -12.38
N ALA A 187 17.38 2.66 -11.07
CA ALA A 187 17.70 3.73 -10.14
C ALA A 187 19.04 4.40 -10.50
N GLY A 188 20.06 3.62 -10.85
CA GLY A 188 21.38 4.09 -11.26
C GLY A 188 21.36 5.02 -12.47
N LEU A 189 20.47 4.77 -13.43
CA LEU A 189 20.29 5.62 -14.62
C LEU A 189 19.63 6.98 -14.30
N LEU A 190 18.98 7.11 -13.15
CA LEU A 190 18.23 8.29 -12.71
C LEU A 190 18.97 9.12 -11.63
N VAL A 191 20.23 8.80 -11.31
CA VAL A 191 21.07 9.49 -10.31
C VAL A 191 21.79 10.74 -10.87
N ALA A 192 21.41 11.22 -12.06
CA ALA A 192 21.98 12.45 -12.63
C ALA A 192 21.52 13.72 -11.90
#